data_AF-A6HYP0-F1
#
_entry.id   AF-A6HYP0-F1
#
_cell.length_a   1.000
_cell.length_b   1.000
_cell.length_c   1.000
_cell.angle_alpha   90.00
_cell.angle_beta   90.00
_cell.angle_gamma   90.00
#
_symmetry.space_group_name_H-M   'P 1'
#
loop_
_entity.id
_entity.type
_entity.pdbx_description
1 polymer ?
#
loop_
_entity_poly.entity_id
_entity_poly.type
_entity_poly.pdbx_seq_one_letter_code
_entity_poly.pdbx_strand_id
1 'polypeptide(L)'
;MYRLSSSVLPRALAQAMRTGRTGGFSWGWGTEADGSRRTTRYDIDMTKCIYCGFCQEACPVDAIVEGPNFEFSTETHEELLYNKEKLLNNGDKWEAEIAANIQADYLYR
;
A
#
# COMPACT_ATOMS: atom_id res chain seq x y z
N MET A 1 29.55 1.51 19.51
CA MET A 1 29.01 2.59 20.36
C MET A 1 28.53 3.73 19.44
N TYR A 2 27.54 3.43 18.59
CA TYR A 2 26.15 3.93 18.63
C TYR A 2 25.96 5.39 18.22
N ARG A 3 25.53 5.60 16.97
CA ARG A 3 24.35 6.42 16.65
C ARG A 3 23.82 6.05 15.27
N LEU A 4 22.92 5.05 15.22
CA LEU A 4 22.06 4.88 14.05
C LEU A 4 21.13 6.08 14.03
N SER A 5 21.25 6.90 13.00
CA SER A 5 20.45 8.11 12.77
C SER A 5 18.97 7.73 12.68
N SER A 6 18.27 7.93 13.79
CA SER A 6 16.83 7.94 13.91
C SER A 6 16.25 9.12 13.11
N SER A 7 15.91 8.93 11.83
CA SER A 7 15.06 9.89 11.09
C SER A 7 14.50 9.44 9.74
N VAL A 8 14.63 8.18 9.30
CA VAL A 8 13.82 7.73 8.15
C VAL A 8 12.43 7.35 8.65
N LEU A 9 11.64 8.38 8.93
CA LEU A 9 10.20 8.28 9.15
C LEU A 9 9.58 7.61 7.91
N PRO A 10 8.91 6.45 8.03
CA PRO A 10 8.15 5.88 6.93
C PRO A 10 6.82 6.63 6.74
N ARG A 11 6.85 7.97 6.73
CA ARG A 11 5.74 8.80 6.25
C ARG A 11 5.57 8.71 4.73
N ALA A 12 6.49 8.06 4.01
CA ALA A 12 6.49 8.01 2.55
C ALA A 12 5.53 6.96 1.95
N LEU A 13 5.19 5.89 2.68
CA LEU A 13 4.43 4.76 2.12
C LEU A 13 2.96 5.07 1.89
N ALA A 14 2.28 5.52 2.93
CA ALA A 14 0.88 5.93 2.80
C ALA A 14 0.75 7.24 1.99
N GLN A 15 1.85 7.98 1.80
CA GLN A 15 1.87 9.17 0.95
C GLN A 15 2.04 8.84 -0.53
N ALA A 16 2.48 7.65 -0.95
CA ALA A 16 2.66 7.34 -2.37
C ALA A 16 1.34 7.09 -3.12
N MET A 17 0.41 6.33 -2.53
CA MET A 17 -0.99 6.27 -2.99
C MET A 17 -1.67 7.66 -2.93
N ARG A 18 -1.20 8.50 -1.99
CA ARG A 18 -1.65 9.88 -1.75
C ARG A 18 -0.71 10.97 -2.29
N THR A 19 0.17 10.75 -3.27
CA THR A 19 0.95 11.85 -3.90
C THR A 19 1.26 11.62 -5.37
N GLY A 20 1.03 10.43 -5.91
CA GLY A 20 0.94 10.31 -7.35
C GLY A 20 2.24 10.56 -8.08
N ARG A 21 3.26 9.76 -7.78
CA ARG A 21 4.54 9.86 -8.49
C ARG A 21 4.43 9.18 -9.86
N THR A 22 4.62 9.99 -10.89
CA THR A 22 4.35 9.71 -12.31
C THR A 22 5.35 8.72 -12.91
N GLY A 23 4.98 7.45 -13.01
CA GLY A 23 5.53 6.51 -14.00
C GLY A 23 4.57 6.42 -15.20
N GLY A 24 5.05 6.73 -16.40
CA GLY A 24 4.26 6.93 -17.62
C GLY A 24 3.59 5.69 -18.22
N PHE A 25 2.64 5.08 -17.50
CA PHE A 25 1.76 4.04 -18.03
C PHE A 25 0.29 4.45 -17.85
N SER A 26 -0.51 4.39 -18.92
CA SER A 26 -1.87 4.95 -19.04
C SER A 26 -2.96 4.14 -18.33
N TRP A 27 -2.79 3.80 -17.05
CA TRP A 27 -3.73 3.02 -16.25
C TRP A 27 -4.61 3.91 -15.35
N GLY A 28 -5.73 4.47 -15.85
CA GLY A 28 -6.78 5.05 -14.98
C GLY A 28 -6.32 6.11 -13.95
N TRP A 29 -5.30 6.91 -14.28
CA TRP A 29 -4.77 7.95 -13.41
C TRP A 29 -5.55 9.25 -13.62
N GLY A 30 -6.17 9.79 -12.57
CA GLY A 30 -6.79 11.11 -12.60
C GLY A 30 -5.83 12.16 -12.05
N THR A 31 -5.81 13.32 -12.68
CA THR A 31 -5.19 14.52 -12.10
C THR A 31 -6.21 15.18 -11.18
N GLU A 32 -5.91 15.22 -9.87
CA GLU A 32 -6.70 15.97 -8.90
C GLU A 32 -6.54 17.49 -9.14
N ALA A 33 -7.38 18.32 -8.51
CA ALA A 33 -7.36 19.78 -8.68
C ALA A 33 -6.02 20.43 -8.26
N ASP A 34 -5.20 19.71 -7.50
CA ASP A 34 -3.85 20.08 -7.07
C ASP A 34 -2.76 19.75 -8.11
N GLY A 35 -3.12 19.16 -9.25
CA GLY A 35 -2.19 18.72 -10.29
C GLY A 35 -1.44 17.43 -9.96
N SER A 36 -1.75 16.78 -8.84
CA SER A 36 -1.13 15.52 -8.46
C SER A 36 -1.79 14.32 -9.17
N ARG A 37 -0.98 13.33 -9.57
CA ARG A 37 -1.46 12.18 -10.36
C ARG A 37 -1.91 11.02 -9.48
N ARG A 38 -3.16 10.98 -9.05
CA ARG A 38 -3.65 9.90 -8.18
C ARG A 38 -4.41 8.82 -8.94
N THR A 39 -4.48 7.63 -8.35
CA THR A 39 -5.39 6.59 -8.82
C THR A 39 -6.82 7.00 -8.47
N THR A 40 -7.70 7.12 -9.46
CA THR A 40 -9.13 7.39 -9.20
C THR A 40 -9.85 6.12 -8.76
N ARG A 41 -9.42 4.98 -9.29
CA ARG A 41 -9.94 3.65 -8.98
C ARG A 41 -8.78 2.69 -8.75
N TYR A 42 -8.86 1.93 -7.67
CA TYR A 42 -7.87 0.90 -7.34
C TYR A 42 -8.61 -0.22 -6.59
N ASP A 43 -8.98 -1.26 -7.31
CA ASP A 43 -9.79 -2.34 -6.79
C ASP A 43 -9.00 -3.65 -6.85
N ILE A 44 -9.01 -4.39 -5.76
CA ILE A 44 -8.37 -5.71 -5.65
C ILE A 44 -9.45 -6.73 -5.31
N ASP A 45 -9.53 -7.76 -6.14
CA ASP A 45 -10.37 -8.92 -5.87
C ASP A 45 -9.57 -9.94 -5.06
N MET A 46 -9.88 -10.07 -3.77
CA MET A 46 -9.19 -10.97 -2.86
C MET A 46 -9.46 -12.45 -3.16
N THR A 47 -10.46 -12.76 -4.01
CA THR A 47 -10.70 -14.13 -4.49
C THR A 47 -9.83 -14.52 -5.68
N LYS A 48 -9.31 -13.53 -6.41
CA LYS A 48 -8.33 -13.72 -7.49
C LYS A 48 -6.90 -13.53 -7.03
N CYS A 49 -6.70 -12.79 -5.94
CA CYS A 49 -5.40 -12.62 -5.32
C CYS A 49 -4.88 -13.99 -4.80
N ILE A 50 -3.65 -14.33 -5.15
CA ILE A 50 -2.99 -15.56 -4.69
C ILE A 50 -1.98 -15.31 -3.55
N TYR A 51 -1.94 -14.10 -3.01
CA TYR A 51 -1.07 -13.72 -1.87
C TYR A 51 0.41 -14.04 -2.12
N CYS A 52 0.91 -13.74 -3.32
CA CYS A 52 2.29 -14.04 -3.71
C CYS A 52 3.32 -12.95 -3.33
N GLY A 53 2.89 -11.81 -2.77
CA GLY A 53 3.80 -10.71 -2.42
C GLY A 53 4.42 -9.95 -3.61
N PHE A 54 4.11 -10.25 -4.87
CA PHE A 54 4.73 -9.53 -6.00
C PHE A 54 4.33 -8.06 -6.07
N CYS A 55 3.14 -7.70 -5.58
CA CYS A 55 2.67 -6.32 -5.58
C CYS A 55 3.53 -5.39 -4.71
N GLN A 56 4.01 -5.88 -3.56
CA GLN A 56 4.83 -5.08 -2.65
C GLN A 56 6.25 -4.86 -3.19
N GLU A 57 6.84 -5.86 -3.85
CA GLU A 57 8.19 -5.75 -4.44
C GLU A 57 8.19 -4.96 -5.74
N ALA A 58 7.13 -5.11 -6.55
CA ALA A 58 7.01 -4.38 -7.82
C ALA A 58 6.73 -2.89 -7.63
N CYS A 59 6.29 -2.46 -6.44
CA CYS A 59 5.91 -1.07 -6.22
C CYS A 59 7.14 -0.18 -6.02
N PRO A 60 7.42 0.78 -6.92
CA PRO A 60 8.64 1.60 -6.84
C PRO A 60 8.65 2.62 -5.70
N VAL A 61 7.56 2.72 -4.95
CA VAL A 61 7.29 3.73 -3.92
C VAL A 61 6.65 3.11 -2.68
N ASP A 62 6.62 1.77 -2.61
CA ASP A 62 5.99 1.00 -1.53
C ASP A 62 4.54 1.45 -1.21
N ALA A 63 3.76 1.76 -2.25
CA ALA A 63 2.39 2.24 -2.08
C ALA A 63 1.43 1.14 -1.58
N ILE A 64 1.65 -0.11 -2.01
CA ILE A 64 0.89 -1.28 -1.59
C ILE A 64 1.79 -2.25 -0.85
N VAL A 65 1.29 -2.79 0.25
CA VAL A 65 2.01 -3.70 1.15
C VAL A 65 1.07 -4.80 1.61
N GLU A 66 1.61 -6.00 1.77
CA GLU A 66 0.86 -7.11 2.34
C GLU A 66 0.89 -6.97 3.87
N GLY A 67 -0.27 -6.65 4.46
CA GLY A 67 -0.40 -6.45 5.89
C GLY A 67 -0.31 -7.77 6.69
N PRO A 68 -0.06 -7.71 8.00
CA PRO A 68 0.05 -8.90 8.86
C PRO A 68 -1.31 -9.56 9.15
N ASN A 69 -2.43 -8.93 8.79
CA ASN A 69 -3.76 -9.41 9.09
C ASN A 69 -4.19 -10.55 8.13
N PHE A 70 -4.24 -11.78 8.65
CA PHE A 70 -4.73 -12.96 7.93
C PHE A 70 -6.20 -13.31 8.26
N GLU A 71 -6.73 -12.78 9.36
CA GLU A 71 -8.10 -13.05 9.80
C GLU A 71 -9.07 -12.01 9.21
N PHE A 72 -9.56 -12.28 8.00
CA PHE A 72 -10.56 -11.43 7.33
C PHE A 72 -11.60 -12.24 6.57
N SER A 73 -11.93 -13.43 7.08
CA SER A 73 -13.03 -14.26 6.56
C SER A 73 -14.34 -13.49 6.59
N THR A 74 -15.00 -13.39 5.45
CA THR A 74 -16.30 -12.72 5.29
C THR A 74 -17.38 -13.73 4.94
N GLU A 75 -18.64 -13.36 5.14
CA GLU A 75 -19.79 -14.21 4.83
C GLU A 75 -20.20 -14.12 3.36
N THR A 76 -19.90 -13.00 2.71
CA THR A 76 -20.29 -12.72 1.33
C THR A 76 -19.09 -12.54 0.41
N HIS A 77 -19.28 -12.83 -0.89
CA HIS A 77 -18.24 -12.69 -1.91
C HIS A 77 -17.91 -11.23 -2.23
N GLU A 78 -18.93 -10.38 -2.22
CA GLU A 78 -18.81 -8.94 -2.49
C GLU A 78 -17.95 -8.21 -1.45
N GLU A 79 -17.92 -8.68 -0.21
CA GLU A 79 -17.02 -8.14 0.82
C GLU A 79 -15.54 -8.40 0.52
N LEU A 80 -15.22 -9.42 -0.27
CA LEU A 80 -13.84 -9.73 -0.71
C LEU A 80 -13.40 -8.91 -1.93
N LEU A 81 -14.27 -8.07 -2.48
CA LEU A 81 -13.93 -7.09 -3.51
C LEU A 81 -13.54 -5.78 -2.86
N TYR A 82 -12.23 -5.59 -2.68
CA TYR A 82 -11.70 -4.43 -1.97
C TYR A 82 -11.56 -3.24 -2.91
N ASN A 83 -12.34 -2.19 -2.63
CA ASN A 83 -12.17 -0.88 -3.28
C ASN A 83 -11.01 -0.09 -2.63
N LYS A 84 -10.57 0.97 -3.32
CA LYS A 84 -9.50 1.88 -2.85
C LYS A 84 -9.69 2.34 -1.40
N GLU A 85 -10.91 2.72 -1.04
CA GLU A 85 -11.22 3.21 0.32
C GLU A 85 -11.02 2.13 1.38
N LYS A 86 -11.42 0.88 1.09
CA LYS A 86 -11.23 -0.25 2.02
C LYS A 86 -9.74 -0.54 2.23
N LEU A 87 -8.95 -0.49 1.16
CA LEU A 87 -7.49 -0.68 1.23
C LEU A 87 -6.82 0.43 2.03
N LEU A 88 -7.23 1.69 1.85
CA LEU A 88 -6.73 2.81 2.65
C LEU A 88 -7.09 2.67 4.13
N ASN A 89 -8.33 2.28 4.44
CA ASN A 89 -8.76 2.04 5.82
C ASN A 89 -7.96 0.91 6.49
N ASN A 90 -7.60 -0.14 5.74
CA ASN A 90 -6.72 -1.21 6.23
C ASN A 90 -5.31 -0.68 6.50
N GLY A 91 -4.77 0.14 5.59
CA GLY A 91 -3.48 0.80 5.78
C GLY A 91 -3.48 1.66 7.04
N ASP A 92 -4.45 2.56 7.19
CA ASP A 92 -4.53 3.45 8.35
C ASP A 92 -4.72 2.68 9.67
N LYS A 93 -5.40 1.52 9.66
CA LYS A 93 -5.55 0.64 10.83
C LYS A 93 -4.24 -0.04 11.24
N TRP A 94 -3.45 -0.50 10.27
CA TRP A 94 -2.29 -1.36 10.50
C TRP A 94 -0.94 -0.65 10.28
N GLU A 95 -0.94 0.65 10.00
CA GLU A 95 0.24 1.44 9.64
C GLU A 95 1.41 1.25 10.61
N ALA A 96 1.14 1.23 11.92
CA ALA A 96 2.16 1.09 12.94
C ALA A 96 2.90 -0.26 12.87
N GLU A 97 2.16 -1.34 12.61
CA GLU A 97 2.70 -2.70 12.54
C GLU A 97 3.36 -2.95 11.19
N ILE A 98 2.74 -2.48 10.11
CA ILE A 98 3.31 -2.50 8.76
C ILE A 98 4.66 -1.77 8.74
N ALA A 99 4.73 -0.58 9.32
CA ALA A 99 5.97 0.19 9.40
C ALA A 99 7.05 -0.54 10.21
N ALA A 100 6.68 -1.20 11.31
CA ALA A 100 7.62 -1.98 12.11
C ALA A 100 8.17 -3.19 11.33
N ASN A 101 7.32 -3.91 10.60
CA ASN A 101 7.71 -5.06 9.79
C ASN A 101 8.63 -4.65 8.64
N ILE A 102 8.31 -3.57 7.93
CA ILE A 102 9.17 -3.03 6.87
C ILE A 102 10.51 -2.57 7.45
N GLN A 103 10.51 -1.92 8.61
CA GLN A 103 11.75 -1.47 9.25
C GLN A 103 12.64 -2.64 9.71
N ALA A 104 12.08 -3.82 9.92
CA ALA A 104 12.84 -5.05 10.18
C ALA A 104 13.37 -5.69 8.89
N ASP A 105 12.60 -5.63 7.80
CA ASP A 105 12.86 -6.38 6.56
C ASP A 105 13.55 -5.56 5.45
N TYR A 106 13.62 -4.23 5.54
CA TYR A 106 14.06 -3.36 4.44
C TYR A 106 15.47 -3.62 3.89
N LEU A 107 16.37 -4.30 4.62
CA LEU A 107 17.70 -4.66 4.11
C LEU A 107 17.66 -5.86 3.15
N TYR A 108 16.59 -6.64 3.16
CA TYR A 108 16.44 -7.89 2.42
C TYR A 108 15.50 -7.77 1.20
N ARG A 109 15.01 -6.56 0.92
CA ARG A 109 14.28 -6.17 -0.29
C ARG A 109 15.23 -5.53 -1.31
#